data_AF-A0A366I6J7-F1
#
_entry.id   AF-A0A366I6J7-F1
#
_cell.length_a   1.000
_cell.length_b   1.000
_cell.length_c   1.000
_cell.angle_alpha   90.00
_cell.angle_beta   90.00
_cell.angle_gamma   90.00
#
_symmetry.space_group_name_H-M   'P 1'
#
loop_
_entity.id
_entity.type
_entity.pdbx_description
1 polymer ?
#
loop_
_entity_poly.entity_id
_entity_poly.type
_entity_poly.pdbx_seq_one_letter_code
_entity_poly.pdbx_strand_id
1 'polypeptide(L)'
;MVHNHDHSHEHGHTHSHEHSHSHDHSHGHSHDHTHSHESVDADFKKLKILLSHWVDHNEDHAKDFSEWSQKAIAIGKEETGKAIGEAVECIKKANEFLAIAKEKIE
;
A
#
# COMPACT_ATOMS: atom_id res chain seq x y z
N MET A 1 70.55 24.88 7.74
CA MET A 1 70.05 23.65 7.12
C MET A 1 68.66 23.38 7.65
N VAL A 2 67.66 23.67 6.84
CA VAL A 2 66.24 23.39 7.09
C VAL A 2 66.02 21.91 6.88
N HIS A 3 65.71 21.16 7.94
CA HIS A 3 65.16 19.81 7.79
C HIS A 3 63.65 19.95 7.74
N ASN A 4 63.15 20.10 6.52
CA ASN A 4 61.73 20.06 6.24
C ASN A 4 61.33 18.58 6.16
N HIS A 5 60.76 18.06 7.24
CA HIS A 5 60.17 16.73 7.21
C HIS A 5 58.67 16.90 7.04
N ASP A 6 58.23 16.79 5.79
CA ASP A 6 56.82 16.67 5.44
C ASP A 6 56.35 15.27 5.86
N HIS A 7 55.55 15.24 6.90
CA HIS A 7 54.78 14.06 7.26
C HIS A 7 53.32 14.33 6.92
N SER A 8 52.98 14.04 5.67
CA SER A 8 51.60 13.79 5.26
C SER A 8 51.17 12.44 5.85
N HIS A 9 50.43 12.48 6.95
CA HIS A 9 49.78 11.29 7.50
C HIS A 9 48.28 11.40 7.25
N GLU A 10 47.80 10.66 6.25
CA GLU A 10 46.38 10.41 6.06
C GLU A 10 45.86 9.54 7.20
N HIS A 11 45.09 10.14 8.10
CA HIS A 11 44.24 9.38 9.00
C HIS A 11 42.94 9.02 8.28
N GLY A 12 42.91 7.83 7.69
CA GLY A 12 41.67 7.18 7.25
C GLY A 12 40.82 6.83 8.47
N HIS A 13 39.93 7.73 8.88
CA HIS A 13 38.97 7.43 9.92
C HIS A 13 37.85 6.56 9.34
N THR A 14 37.94 5.26 9.60
CA THR A 14 36.81 4.35 9.47
C THR A 14 35.86 4.58 10.64
N HIS A 15 34.83 5.40 10.43
CA HIS A 15 33.76 5.53 11.40
C HIS A 15 32.85 4.29 11.30
N SER A 16 33.11 3.29 12.15
CA SER A 16 32.08 2.35 12.55
C SER A 16 31.10 3.08 13.46
N HIS A 17 29.95 3.46 12.91
CA HIS A 17 28.82 3.86 13.75
C HIS A 17 28.10 2.61 14.24
N GLU A 18 28.32 2.28 15.51
CA GLU A 18 27.46 1.36 16.24
C GLU A 18 26.11 2.06 16.50
N HIS A 19 25.09 1.67 15.74
CA HIS A 19 23.72 2.04 16.03
C HIS A 19 23.18 1.14 17.16
N SER A 20 23.18 1.67 18.37
CA SER A 20 22.42 1.10 19.49
C SER A 20 20.93 1.32 19.23
N HIS A 21 20.24 0.27 18.77
CA HIS A 21 18.79 0.25 18.71
C HIS A 21 18.23 -0.23 20.04
N SER A 22 17.67 0.71 20.81
CA SER A 22 16.81 0.40 21.95
C SER A 22 15.46 -0.07 21.42
N HIS A 23 15.30 -1.39 21.27
CA HIS A 23 14.01 -2.01 21.07
C HIS A 23 13.43 -2.43 22.41
N ASP A 24 12.37 -1.73 22.81
CA ASP A 24 11.72 -1.96 24.08
C ASP A 24 10.24 -2.32 23.91
N HIS A 25 9.92 -3.37 24.64
CA HIS A 25 8.62 -3.93 25.04
C HIS A 25 7.65 -4.48 23.98
N SER A 26 7.74 -5.81 23.89
CA SER A 26 6.61 -6.75 23.87
C SER A 26 5.39 -6.21 24.63
N HIS A 27 4.27 -6.13 23.92
CA HIS A 27 2.96 -6.19 24.55
C HIS A 27 2.24 -7.43 24.03
N GLY A 28 2.43 -8.54 24.76
CA GLY A 28 1.62 -9.74 24.59
C GLY A 28 0.21 -9.50 25.08
N HIS A 29 -0.61 -8.81 24.28
CA HIS A 29 -2.05 -8.93 24.40
C HIS A 29 -2.48 -10.29 23.86
N SER A 30 -2.56 -11.27 24.74
CA SER A 30 -3.44 -12.42 24.52
C SER A 30 -4.86 -11.90 24.71
N HIS A 31 -5.43 -11.41 23.62
CA HIS A 31 -6.88 -11.25 23.56
C HIS A 31 -7.43 -12.65 23.37
N ASP A 32 -8.03 -13.20 24.42
CA ASP A 32 -8.96 -14.30 24.27
C ASP A 32 -10.15 -13.76 23.48
N HIS A 33 -10.05 -13.82 22.16
CA HIS A 33 -11.22 -13.75 21.31
C HIS A 33 -11.87 -15.11 21.44
N THR A 34 -12.78 -15.21 22.40
CA THR A 34 -13.91 -16.10 22.30
C THR A 34 -14.60 -15.76 20.97
N HIS A 35 -14.17 -16.40 19.88
CA HIS A 35 -14.89 -16.43 18.62
C HIS A 35 -16.12 -17.27 18.90
N SER A 36 -17.11 -16.60 19.48
CA SER A 36 -18.45 -17.09 19.68
C SER A 36 -19.01 -17.40 18.31
N HIS A 37 -18.77 -18.63 17.86
CA HIS A 37 -19.47 -19.35 16.80
C HIS A 37 -20.13 -18.41 15.80
N GLU A 38 -19.32 -17.78 14.93
CA GLU A 38 -19.82 -16.90 13.86
C GLU A 38 -20.85 -17.71 13.08
N SER A 39 -22.12 -17.41 13.32
CA SER A 39 -23.20 -18.06 12.60
C SER A 39 -23.14 -17.58 11.17
N VAL A 40 -23.61 -18.41 10.24
CA VAL A 40 -23.72 -18.04 8.81
C VAL A 40 -24.39 -16.67 8.63
N ASP A 41 -25.29 -16.27 9.53
CA ASP A 41 -25.93 -14.94 9.54
C ASP A 41 -24.97 -13.77 9.79
N ALA A 42 -23.92 -13.94 10.60
CA ALA A 42 -22.94 -12.88 10.87
C ALA A 42 -22.06 -12.65 9.64
N ASP A 43 -21.55 -13.72 9.04
CA ASP A 43 -20.76 -13.67 7.81
C ASP A 43 -21.59 -13.12 6.63
N PHE A 44 -22.86 -13.51 6.53
CA PHE A 44 -23.77 -12.99 5.52
C PHE A 44 -23.96 -11.47 5.62
N LYS A 45 -24.21 -10.95 6.82
CA LYS A 45 -24.34 -9.50 7.05
C LYS A 45 -23.05 -8.76 6.74
N LYS A 46 -21.91 -9.33 7.14
CA LYS A 46 -20.59 -8.77 6.87
C LYS A 46 -20.31 -8.72 5.36
N LEU A 47 -20.63 -9.79 4.63
CA LEU A 47 -20.46 -9.85 3.18
C LEU A 47 -21.29 -8.78 2.46
N LYS A 48 -22.55 -8.54 2.87
CA LYS A 48 -23.37 -7.45 2.31
C LYS A 48 -22.74 -6.07 2.47
N ILE A 49 -22.18 -5.80 3.66
CA ILE A 49 -21.50 -4.53 3.96
C ILE A 49 -20.23 -4.40 3.11
N LEU A 50 -19.42 -5.46 3.04
CA LEU A 50 -18.17 -5.48 2.28
C LEU A 50 -18.39 -5.25 0.78
N LEU A 51 -19.40 -5.88 0.18
CA LEU A 51 -19.71 -5.71 -1.25
C LEU A 51 -20.02 -4.24 -1.59
N SER A 52 -20.79 -3.55 -0.74
CA SER A 52 -21.06 -2.11 -0.95
C SER A 52 -19.80 -1.28 -0.80
N HIS A 53 -19.04 -1.52 0.28
CA HIS A 53 -17.78 -0.80 0.54
C HIS A 53 -16.75 -0.98 -0.58
N TRP A 54 -16.61 -2.18 -1.14
CA TRP A 54 -15.66 -2.43 -2.24
C TRP A 54 -16.05 -1.71 -3.52
N VAL A 55 -17.33 -1.62 -3.86
CA VAL A 55 -17.80 -0.86 -5.03
C VAL A 55 -17.42 0.61 -4.87
N ASP A 56 -17.79 1.22 -3.75
CA ASP A 56 -17.51 2.63 -3.46
C ASP A 56 -15.99 2.91 -3.49
N HIS A 57 -15.20 2.06 -2.83
CA HIS A 57 -13.74 2.22 -2.78
C HIS A 57 -13.07 2.08 -4.16
N ASN A 58 -13.57 1.16 -4.99
CA ASN A 58 -13.10 0.99 -6.35
C ASN A 58 -13.44 2.20 -7.23
N GLU A 59 -14.58 2.87 -7.02
CA GLU A 59 -14.91 4.12 -7.74
C GLU A 59 -13.91 5.23 -7.41
N ASP A 60 -13.53 5.38 -6.15
CA ASP A 60 -12.48 6.31 -5.72
C ASP A 60 -11.13 5.98 -6.39
N HIS A 61 -10.73 4.71 -6.37
CA HIS A 61 -9.51 4.28 -7.06
C HIS A 61 -9.56 4.54 -8.57
N ALA A 62 -10.67 4.25 -9.23
CA ALA A 62 -10.84 4.49 -10.66
C ALA A 62 -10.67 5.97 -11.00
N LYS A 63 -11.21 6.86 -10.17
CA LYS A 63 -11.08 8.32 -10.32
C LYS A 63 -9.62 8.77 -10.16
N ASP A 64 -8.98 8.37 -9.07
CA ASP A 64 -7.58 8.74 -8.79
C ASP A 64 -6.64 8.24 -9.89
N PHE A 65 -6.84 7.00 -10.34
CA PHE A 65 -6.03 6.40 -11.40
C PHE A 65 -6.27 7.10 -12.74
N SER A 66 -7.51 7.50 -13.03
CA SER A 66 -7.81 8.27 -14.24
C SER A 66 -7.08 9.62 -14.25
N GLU A 67 -7.05 10.31 -13.13
CA GLU A 67 -6.28 11.56 -12.98
C GLU A 67 -4.78 11.33 -13.21
N TRP A 68 -4.21 10.29 -12.62
CA TRP A 68 -2.80 9.96 -12.78
C TRP A 68 -2.45 9.46 -14.19
N SER A 69 -3.36 8.75 -14.85
CA SER A 69 -3.24 8.36 -16.26
C SER A 69 -3.10 9.61 -17.13
N GLN A 70 -3.97 10.60 -16.94
CA GLN A 70 -3.91 11.87 -17.67
C GLN A 70 -2.62 12.65 -17.38
N LYS A 71 -2.20 12.74 -16.11
CA LYS A 71 -0.93 13.37 -15.72
C LYS A 71 0.27 12.68 -16.37
N ALA A 72 0.29 11.34 -16.41
CA ALA A 72 1.36 10.57 -17.04
C ALA A 72 1.46 10.87 -18.54
N ILE A 73 0.33 10.92 -19.25
CA ILE A 73 0.28 11.31 -20.67
C ILE A 73 0.79 12.74 -20.86
N ALA A 74 0.36 13.67 -20.01
CA ALA A 74 0.75 15.08 -20.08
C ALA A 74 2.27 15.32 -19.92
N ILE A 75 2.97 14.46 -19.16
CA ILE A 75 4.44 14.52 -19.02
C ILE A 75 5.20 13.67 -20.05
N GLY A 76 4.53 13.21 -21.12
CA GLY A 76 5.12 12.41 -22.19
C GLY A 76 5.35 10.94 -21.85
N LYS A 77 4.78 10.42 -20.76
CA LYS A 77 4.80 9.00 -20.39
C LYS A 77 3.54 8.29 -20.91
N GLU A 78 3.36 8.30 -22.22
CA GLU A 78 2.13 7.84 -22.87
C GLU A 78 1.83 6.35 -22.61
N GLU A 79 2.82 5.46 -22.72
CA GLU A 79 2.63 4.02 -22.46
C GLU A 79 2.23 3.76 -21.00
N THR A 80 2.86 4.46 -20.04
CA THR A 80 2.50 4.38 -18.62
C THR A 80 1.07 4.85 -18.40
N GLY A 81 0.69 6.00 -18.98
CA GLY A 81 -0.67 6.52 -18.87
C GLY A 81 -1.71 5.57 -19.46
N LYS A 82 -1.42 4.94 -20.61
CA LYS A 82 -2.28 3.91 -21.20
C LYS A 82 -2.46 2.71 -20.27
N ALA A 83 -1.38 2.18 -19.71
CA ALA A 83 -1.45 1.06 -18.77
C ALA A 83 -2.26 1.39 -17.50
N ILE A 84 -2.11 2.61 -16.95
CA ILE A 84 -2.95 3.06 -15.83
C ILE A 84 -4.42 3.17 -16.28
N GLY A 85 -4.69 3.63 -17.50
CA GLY A 85 -6.03 3.65 -18.09
C GLY A 85 -6.65 2.25 -18.20
N GLU A 86 -5.87 1.25 -18.61
CA GLU A 86 -6.31 -0.15 -18.63
C GLU A 86 -6.65 -0.65 -17.21
N ALA A 87 -5.89 -0.26 -16.19
CA ALA A 87 -6.21 -0.58 -14.80
C ALA A 87 -7.56 0.02 -14.36
N VAL A 88 -7.89 1.24 -14.80
CA VAL A 88 -9.21 1.86 -14.56
C VAL A 88 -10.33 1.02 -15.16
N GLU A 89 -10.16 0.53 -16.39
CA GLU A 89 -11.16 -0.32 -17.05
C GLU A 89 -11.34 -1.67 -16.33
N CYS A 90 -10.24 -2.25 -15.82
CA CYS A 90 -10.32 -3.44 -14.98
C CYS A 90 -11.10 -3.20 -13.69
N ILE A 91 -10.91 -2.05 -13.04
CA ILE A 91 -11.64 -1.69 -11.81
C ILE A 91 -13.13 -1.50 -12.10
N LYS A 92 -13.49 -0.81 -13.19
CA LYS A 92 -14.90 -0.68 -13.59
C LYS A 92 -15.56 -2.03 -13.83
N LYS A 93 -14.86 -2.94 -14.53
CA LYS A 93 -15.33 -4.29 -14.75
C LYS A 93 -15.47 -5.09 -13.45
N ALA A 94 -14.56 -4.90 -12.49
CA ALA A 94 -14.70 -5.48 -11.15
C ALA A 94 -15.97 -4.96 -10.47
N ASN A 95 -16.25 -3.66 -10.55
CA ASN A 95 -17.48 -3.07 -10.00
C ASN A 95 -18.76 -3.61 -10.62
N GLU A 96 -18.79 -3.88 -11.93
CA GLU A 96 -19.93 -4.55 -12.57
C GLU A 96 -20.20 -5.93 -11.92
N PHE A 97 -19.16 -6.74 -11.72
CA PHE A 97 -19.32 -8.04 -11.06
C PHE A 97 -19.67 -7.95 -9.58
N LEU A 98 -19.12 -6.96 -8.87
CA LEU A 98 -19.45 -6.72 -7.46
C LEU A 98 -20.90 -6.25 -7.29
N ALA A 99 -21.41 -5.43 -8.21
CA ALA A 99 -22.82 -5.03 -8.24
C ALA A 99 -23.74 -6.23 -8.50
N ILE A 100 -23.37 -7.11 -9.45
CA ILE A 100 -24.11 -8.36 -9.68
C ILE A 100 -24.07 -9.27 -8.44
N ALA A 101 -22.91 -9.38 -7.76
CA ALA A 101 -22.80 -10.15 -6.53
C ALA A 101 -23.68 -9.59 -5.41
N LYS A 102 -23.76 -8.26 -5.31
CA LYS A 102 -24.63 -7.54 -4.38
C LYS A 102 -26.10 -7.84 -4.65
N GLU A 103 -26.54 -7.76 -5.91
CA GLU A 103 -27.94 -8.10 -6.29
C GLU A 103 -28.28 -9.56 -5.97
N LYS A 104 -27.34 -10.49 -6.16
CA LYS A 104 -27.57 -11.92 -5.90
C LYS A 104 -27.66 -12.28 -4.43
N ILE A 105 -27.08 -11.48 -3.54
CA ILE A 105 -27.10 -11.72 -2.10
C ILE A 105 -28.24 -10.95 -1.40
N GLU A 106 -28.85 -9.97 -2.09
CA GLU A 106 -29.92 -9.13 -1.53
C GLU A 106 -31.15 -9.92 -1.09
#